data_AF-A0A1G1H301-F1
#
_entry.id   AF-A0A1G1H301-F1
#
_cell.length_a   1.000
_cell.length_b   1.000
_cell.length_c   1.000
_cell.angle_alpha   90.00
_cell.angle_beta   90.00
_cell.angle_gamma   90.00
#
_symmetry.space_group_name_H-M   'P 1'
#
loop_
_entity.id
_entity.type
_entity.pdbx_description
1 polymer ?
#
loop_
_entity_poly.entity_id
_entity_poly.type
_entity_poly.pdbx_seq_one_letter_code
_entity_poly.pdbx_strand_id
1 'polypeptide(L)'
;MTYTTETGGILKEENKKRGGASRAMNIGTPSAQPSPTTESEPGTSPMKWVSLLQARLTDCPTDTLTRCALASLLEELGQPEDALCHWNGVLLYDPNSLKAQAGVARCRERIG
;
A
#
# COMPACT_ATOMS: atom_id res chain seq x y z
N MET A 1 36.67 31.30 -41.24
CA MET A 1 38.05 31.05 -40.79
C MET A 1 38.14 29.65 -40.22
N THR A 2 38.95 28.85 -40.88
CA THR A 2 39.27 27.43 -40.66
C THR A 2 40.34 27.24 -39.59
N TYR A 3 40.17 26.26 -38.70
CA TYR A 3 41.30 25.54 -38.08
C TYR A 3 40.90 24.07 -37.86
N THR A 4 41.20 23.23 -38.85
CA THR A 4 41.69 21.84 -38.67
C THR A 4 43.16 21.94 -38.20
N THR A 5 43.77 21.05 -37.41
CA THR A 5 43.91 19.59 -37.53
C THR A 5 44.63 19.05 -36.27
N GLU A 6 44.56 17.72 -36.06
CA GLU A 6 45.59 16.87 -35.42
C GLU A 6 45.71 17.00 -33.87
N THR A 7 45.80 15.94 -33.06
CA THR A 7 46.71 14.80 -33.14
C THR A 7 46.21 13.67 -32.25
N GLY A 8 46.48 12.44 -32.68
CA GLY A 8 46.01 11.20 -32.08
C GLY A 8 46.54 10.87 -30.68
N GLY A 9 45.96 9.81 -30.13
CA GLY A 9 46.40 9.19 -28.89
C GLY A 9 45.45 8.08 -28.48
N ILE A 10 45.57 6.91 -29.11
CA ILE A 10 45.03 5.66 -28.57
C ILE A 10 45.90 5.29 -27.37
N LEU A 11 45.38 5.41 -26.15
CA LEU A 11 45.80 4.58 -25.04
C LEU A 11 44.60 3.73 -24.62
N LYS A 12 44.73 2.42 -24.84
CA LYS A 12 44.00 1.44 -24.04
C LYS A 12 44.55 1.52 -22.62
N GLU A 13 43.71 1.86 -21.65
CA GLU A 13 43.98 1.54 -20.26
C GLU A 13 42.77 0.82 -19.67
N GLU A 14 42.90 -0.49 -19.64
CA GLU A 14 42.13 -1.36 -18.77
C GLU A 14 42.66 -1.15 -17.35
N ASN A 15 41.88 -0.54 -16.46
CA ASN A 15 42.08 -0.74 -15.02
C ASN A 15 40.80 -0.61 -14.20
N LYS A 16 40.31 -1.80 -13.87
CA LYS A 16 39.68 -2.20 -12.62
C LYS A 16 40.07 -1.32 -11.41
N LYS A 17 39.11 -0.58 -10.85
CA LYS A 17 38.65 -0.71 -9.45
C LYS A 17 37.61 0.35 -9.09
N ARG A 18 36.50 -0.17 -8.57
CA ARG A 18 35.83 0.22 -7.31
C ARG A 18 35.88 1.70 -6.94
N GLY A 19 34.71 2.30 -6.84
CA GLY A 19 34.46 3.28 -5.79
C GLY A 19 33.54 4.41 -6.19
N GLY A 20 32.30 4.35 -5.69
CA GLY A 20 31.62 5.53 -5.16
C GLY A 20 31.12 6.57 -6.15
N ALA A 21 29.86 6.44 -6.55
CA ALA A 21 28.97 7.58 -6.73
C ALA A 21 27.59 7.15 -6.25
N SER A 22 27.25 7.55 -5.03
CA SER A 22 26.33 8.67 -4.82
C SER A 22 24.88 8.23 -4.94
N ARG A 23 24.38 7.76 -3.79
CA ARG A 23 23.16 8.28 -3.16
C ARG A 23 22.00 8.53 -4.11
N ALA A 24 21.51 7.46 -4.75
CA ALA A 24 20.10 7.41 -5.08
C ALA A 24 19.36 7.17 -3.76
N MET A 25 18.63 8.19 -3.33
CA MET A 25 17.59 8.07 -2.31
C MET A 25 16.58 7.05 -2.85
N ASN A 26 16.78 5.77 -2.56
CA ASN A 26 15.67 4.84 -2.58
C ASN A 26 14.82 5.27 -1.40
N ILE A 27 13.68 5.83 -1.74
CA ILE A 27 12.64 6.19 -0.79
C ILE A 27 12.26 4.85 -0.17
N GLY A 28 12.67 4.66 1.07
CA GLY A 28 12.23 3.56 1.88
C GLY A 28 10.72 3.64 2.00
N THR A 29 10.03 2.87 1.19
CA THR A 29 8.72 2.33 1.53
C THR A 29 8.90 0.85 1.83
N PRO A 30 9.34 0.47 3.03
CA PRO A 30 8.72 -0.65 3.70
C PRO A 30 7.41 -0.12 4.29
N SER A 31 6.49 0.35 3.43
CA SER A 31 5.11 0.48 3.87
C SER A 31 4.59 -0.94 3.87
N ALA A 32 4.97 -1.65 4.93
CA ALA A 32 4.29 -2.83 5.40
C ALA A 32 2.81 -2.57 5.19
N GLN A 33 2.22 -3.22 4.20
CA GLN A 33 0.86 -3.66 4.37
C GLN A 33 0.92 -4.51 5.64
N PRO A 34 0.27 -4.14 6.76
CA PRO A 34 -0.25 -5.17 7.62
C PRO A 34 -1.33 -5.86 6.79
N SER A 35 -0.90 -6.81 5.97
CA SER A 35 -1.66 -8.03 5.77
C SER A 35 -2.11 -8.44 7.17
N PRO A 36 -3.41 -8.45 7.48
CA PRO A 36 -3.85 -9.18 8.65
C PRO A 36 -3.72 -10.66 8.27
N THR A 37 -2.49 -11.18 8.30
CA THR A 37 -2.21 -12.61 8.17
C THR A 37 -2.45 -13.25 9.53
N THR A 38 -3.72 -13.37 9.92
CA THR A 38 -4.28 -14.28 10.92
C THR A 38 -5.77 -13.94 10.85
N GLU A 39 -6.64 -14.65 10.14
CA GLU A 39 -6.93 -16.08 10.21
C GLU A 39 -7.43 -16.52 8.83
N SER A 40 -6.54 -17.21 8.09
CA SER A 40 -6.89 -17.87 6.85
C SER A 40 -7.70 -19.13 7.14
N GLU A 41 -9.03 -19.03 7.11
CA GLU A 41 -9.89 -20.17 6.76
C GLU A 41 -10.40 -19.92 5.33
N PRO A 42 -9.63 -20.29 4.28
CA PRO A 42 -10.05 -20.15 2.89
C PRO A 42 -11.12 -21.22 2.59
N GLY A 43 -12.36 -20.91 2.93
CA GLY A 43 -13.50 -21.81 2.79
C GLY A 43 -14.76 -21.31 3.50
N THR A 44 -14.62 -20.37 4.43
CA THR A 44 -15.76 -19.74 5.09
C THR A 44 -16.32 -18.64 4.21
N SER A 45 -17.57 -18.81 3.78
CA SER A 45 -18.30 -17.85 2.94
C SER A 45 -18.15 -16.41 3.48
N PRO A 46 -17.79 -15.42 2.64
CA PRO A 46 -17.51 -14.04 3.09
C PRO A 46 -18.66 -13.43 3.87
N MET A 47 -19.90 -13.85 3.62
CA MET A 47 -21.07 -13.46 4.40
C MET A 47 -20.96 -13.80 5.90
N LYS A 48 -20.42 -14.98 6.26
CA LYS A 48 -20.22 -15.36 7.67
C LYS A 48 -19.20 -14.47 8.36
N TRP A 49 -18.15 -14.08 7.63
CA TRP A 49 -17.14 -13.17 8.12
C TRP A 49 -17.71 -11.76 8.36
N VAL A 50 -18.55 -11.26 7.45
CA VAL A 50 -19.28 -9.99 7.66
C VAL A 50 -20.11 -10.07 8.95
N SER A 51 -20.89 -11.13 9.15
CA SER A 51 -21.69 -11.30 10.37
C SER A 51 -20.84 -11.32 11.64
N LEU A 52 -19.71 -12.02 11.63
CA LEU A 52 -18.81 -12.12 12.78
C LEU A 52 -18.20 -10.75 13.12
N LEU A 53 -17.75 -10.00 12.11
CA LEU A 53 -17.15 -8.68 12.29
C LEU A 53 -18.19 -7.67 12.77
N GLN A 54 -19.43 -7.74 12.26
CA GLN A 54 -20.53 -6.92 12.76
C GLN A 54 -20.86 -7.23 14.22
N ALA A 55 -20.90 -8.51 14.62
CA ALA A 55 -21.12 -8.88 16.01
C ALA A 55 -20.05 -8.32 16.95
N ARG A 56 -18.77 -8.36 16.53
CA ARG A 56 -17.66 -7.72 17.27
C ARG A 56 -17.81 -6.21 17.37
N LEU A 57 -18.30 -5.53 16.32
CA LEU A 57 -18.56 -4.10 16.37
C LEU A 57 -19.77 -3.73 17.24
N THR A 58 -20.72 -4.65 17.42
CA THR A 58 -21.82 -4.45 18.38
C THR A 58 -21.32 -4.46 19.82
N ASP A 59 -20.36 -5.33 20.13
CA ASP A 59 -19.71 -5.40 21.45
C ASP A 59 -18.71 -4.25 21.66
N CYS A 60 -17.89 -3.97 20.64
CA CYS A 60 -16.86 -2.94 20.66
C CYS A 60 -16.94 -2.04 19.41
N PRO A 61 -17.81 -1.01 19.42
CA PRO A 61 -18.03 -0.15 18.24
C PRO A 61 -16.84 0.74 17.89
N THR A 62 -15.90 0.92 18.82
CA THR A 62 -14.65 1.68 18.67
C THR A 62 -13.51 0.86 18.08
N ASP A 63 -13.70 -0.45 17.84
CA ASP A 63 -12.63 -1.28 17.29
C ASP A 63 -12.40 -0.98 15.80
N THR A 64 -11.42 -0.11 15.55
CA THR A 64 -11.03 0.34 14.21
C THR A 64 -10.46 -0.81 13.38
N LEU A 65 -9.82 -1.80 14.00
CA LEU A 65 -9.28 -2.99 13.31
C LEU A 65 -10.39 -3.86 12.73
N THR A 66 -11.43 -4.16 13.50
CA THR A 66 -12.61 -4.92 13.05
C THR A 66 -13.34 -4.15 11.95
N ARG A 67 -13.46 -2.83 12.08
CA ARG A 67 -14.04 -1.97 11.03
C ARG A 67 -13.20 -1.97 9.75
N CYS A 68 -11.86 -1.93 9.84
CA CYS A 68 -10.97 -2.09 8.70
C CYS A 68 -11.13 -3.45 8.01
N ALA A 69 -11.25 -4.53 8.79
CA ALA A 69 -11.43 -5.87 8.25
C ALA A 69 -12.76 -5.99 7.48
N LEU A 70 -13.83 -5.40 8.02
CA LEU A 70 -15.14 -5.36 7.36
C LEU A 70 -15.08 -4.55 6.05
N ALA A 71 -14.38 -3.40 6.07
CA ALA A 71 -14.18 -2.58 4.88
C ALA A 71 -13.41 -3.33 3.79
N SER A 72 -12.30 -3.99 4.12
CA SER A 72 -11.55 -4.82 3.18
C SER A 72 -12.40 -5.94 2.57
N LEU A 73 -13.26 -6.57 3.38
CA LEU A 73 -14.14 -7.66 2.92
C LEU A 73 -15.22 -7.16 1.95
N LEU A 74 -15.76 -5.96 2.19
CA LEU A 74 -16.70 -5.32 1.27
C LEU A 74 -16.05 -4.99 -0.08
N GLU A 75 -14.76 -4.63 -0.09
CA GLU A 75 -14.03 -4.42 -1.34
C GLU A 75 -13.84 -5.71 -2.13
N GLU A 76 -13.60 -6.84 -1.45
CA GLU A 76 -13.53 -8.16 -2.10
C GLU A 76 -14.89 -8.59 -2.66
N LEU A 77 -15.99 -8.19 -2.00
CA LEU A 77 -17.35 -8.41 -2.47
C LEU A 77 -17.77 -7.48 -3.61
N GLY A 78 -16.91 -6.54 -4.03
CA GLY A 78 -17.20 -5.61 -5.11
C GLY A 78 -18.12 -4.45 -4.69
N GLN A 79 -18.18 -4.12 -3.40
CA GLN A 79 -18.93 -2.99 -2.85
C GLN A 79 -17.97 -1.89 -2.34
N PRO A 80 -17.26 -1.18 -3.23
CA PRO A 80 -16.31 -0.15 -2.84
C PRO A 80 -16.97 1.09 -2.20
N GLU A 81 -18.24 1.37 -2.50
CA GLU A 81 -18.99 2.50 -1.92
C GLU A 81 -19.23 2.30 -0.42
N ASP A 82 -19.77 1.14 -0.02
CA ASP A 82 -19.96 0.79 1.39
C ASP A 82 -18.62 0.71 2.13
N ALA A 83 -17.60 0.10 1.50
CA ALA A 83 -16.26 0.02 2.07
C ALA A 83 -15.68 1.41 2.38
N LEU A 84 -15.86 2.38 1.48
CA LEU A 84 -15.38 3.75 1.67
C LEU A 84 -16.02 4.40 2.90
N CYS A 85 -17.31 4.17 3.15
CA CYS A 85 -17.98 4.64 4.36
C CYS A 85 -17.30 4.08 5.62
N HIS A 86 -17.00 2.78 5.64
CA HIS A 86 -16.32 2.15 6.77
C HIS A 86 -14.89 2.64 6.95
N TRP A 87 -14.13 2.85 5.87
CA TRP A 87 -12.79 3.42 5.93
C TRP A 87 -12.80 4.86 6.45
N ASN A 88 -13.75 5.68 6.01
CA ASN A 88 -13.90 7.04 6.51
C ASN A 88 -14.26 7.05 8.00
N GLY A 89 -15.11 6.12 8.43
CA GLY A 89 -15.39 5.88 9.84
C GLY A 89 -14.13 5.56 10.65
N VAL A 90 -13.19 4.79 10.11
CA VAL A 90 -11.90 4.53 10.78
C VAL A 90 -11.06 5.80 10.87
N LEU A 91 -11.00 6.62 9.82
CA LEU A 91 -10.25 7.88 9.80
C LEU A 91 -10.79 8.92 10.80
N LEU A 92 -12.08 8.85 11.16
CA LEU A 92 -12.64 9.69 12.21
C LEU A 92 -12.07 9.34 13.60
N TYR A 93 -11.77 8.07 13.86
CA TYR A 93 -11.17 7.63 15.13
C TYR A 93 -9.65 7.67 15.10
N ASP A 94 -9.04 7.29 13.97
CA ASP A 94 -7.61 7.27 13.76
C ASP A 94 -7.26 7.93 12.41
N PRO A 95 -7.12 9.26 12.36
CA PRO A 95 -6.84 9.99 11.11
C PRO A 95 -5.47 9.68 10.54
N ASN A 96 -4.54 9.17 11.36
CA ASN A 96 -3.20 8.77 10.95
C ASN A 96 -3.13 7.30 10.50
N SER A 97 -4.28 6.63 10.37
CA SER A 97 -4.32 5.24 9.93
C SER A 97 -3.93 5.11 8.46
N LEU A 98 -2.68 4.72 8.20
CA LEU A 98 -2.20 4.44 6.83
C LEU A 98 -3.06 3.39 6.14
N LYS A 99 -3.59 2.40 6.89
CA LYS A 99 -4.45 1.35 6.36
C LYS A 99 -5.77 1.90 5.82
N ALA A 100 -6.40 2.81 6.57
CA ALA A 100 -7.65 3.41 6.14
C ALA A 100 -7.45 4.40 5.00
N GLN A 101 -6.36 5.18 5.01
CA GLN A 101 -6.02 6.05 3.89
C GLN A 101 -5.80 5.26 2.59
N ALA A 102 -5.07 4.14 2.66
CA ALA A 102 -4.87 3.24 1.52
C ALA A 102 -6.20 2.61 1.04
N GLY A 103 -7.08 2.22 1.97
CA GLY A 103 -8.41 1.70 1.65
C GLY A 103 -9.29 2.72 0.92
N VAL A 104 -9.32 3.98 1.39
CA VAL A 104 -10.05 5.06 0.71
C VAL A 104 -9.49 5.32 -0.69
N ALA A 105 -8.17 5.38 -0.85
CA ALA A 105 -7.54 5.58 -2.15
C ALA A 105 -7.96 4.48 -3.15
N ARG A 106 -7.85 3.22 -2.74
CA ARG A 106 -8.24 2.06 -3.56
C ARG A 106 -9.73 2.04 -3.90
N CYS A 107 -10.59 2.38 -2.93
CA CYS A 107 -12.03 2.49 -3.19
C CYS A 107 -12.27 3.56 -4.26
N ARG A 108 -11.70 4.76 -4.09
CA ARG A 108 -11.84 5.88 -5.03
C ARG A 108 -11.37 5.55 -6.45
N GLU A 109 -10.30 4.79 -6.60
CA GLU A 109 -9.82 4.31 -7.90
C GLU A 109 -10.78 3.32 -8.57
N ARG A 110 -11.63 2.61 -7.81
CA ARG A 110 -12.57 1.62 -8.35
C ARG A 110 -13.94 2.24 -8.73
N ILE A 111 -14.36 3.30 -8.04
CA ILE A 111 -15.63 4.04 -8.31
C ILE A 111 -15.47 5.17 -9.33
N GLY A 112 -14.25 5.71 -9.50
CA GLY A 112 -13.95 6.77 -10.48
C GLY A 112 -13.60 6.19 -11.85
#